data_AF-E2BEG2-F1
#
_entry.id   AF-E2BEG2-F1
#
_cell.length_a   1.000
_cell.length_b   1.000
_cell.length_c   1.000
_cell.angle_alpha   90.00
_cell.angle_beta   90.00
_cell.angle_gamma   90.00
#
_symmetry.space_group_name_H-M   'P 1'
#
loop_
_entity.id
_entity.type
_entity.pdbx_description
1 polymer ?
#
loop_
_entity_poly.entity_id
_entity_poly.type
_entity_poly.pdbx_seq_one_letter_code
_entity_poly.pdbx_strand_id
1 'polypeptide(L)'
;NDLDKKSVLKILELNQFHPYKVHLVQELSYDDFDRRIEFSELMMERIDEDPNYLSNIVFSEEATFQLNDYVNRHNCKFWSDTNP
;
A
#
# COMPACT_ATOMS: atom_id res chain seq x y z
N ASN A 1 -3.39 32.64 12.58
CA ASN A 1 -2.18 32.72 11.74
C ASN A 1 -1.93 31.34 11.18
N ASP A 2 -2.69 30.96 10.16
CA ASP A 2 -2.45 29.70 9.45
C ASP A 2 -1.31 29.91 8.47
N LEU A 3 -0.27 29.08 8.58
CA LEU A 3 0.80 29.04 7.59
C LEU A 3 0.25 28.42 6.31
N ASP A 4 0.49 29.08 5.17
CA ASP A 4 0.11 28.55 3.87
C ASP A 4 0.79 27.20 3.60
N LYS A 5 0.08 26.28 2.94
CA LYS A 5 0.58 24.93 2.65
C LYS A 5 1.89 24.95 1.87
N LYS A 6 2.07 25.92 0.96
CA LYS A 6 3.32 26.03 0.19
C LYS A 6 4.49 26.46 1.06
N SER A 7 4.24 27.29 2.07
CA SER A 7 5.26 27.68 3.05
C SER A 7 5.74 26.48 3.86
N VAL A 8 4.81 25.62 4.31
CA VAL A 8 5.16 24.37 5.02
C VAL A 8 5.97 23.43 4.13
N LEU A 9 5.55 23.21 2.88
CA LEU A 9 6.29 22.37 1.92
C LEU A 9 7.70 22.91 1.65
N LYS A 10 7.83 24.23 1.45
CA LYS A 10 9.14 24.87 1.24
C LYS A 10 10.07 24.68 2.44
N ILE A 11 9.56 24.79 3.67
CA ILE A 11 10.35 24.55 4.87
C ILE A 11 10.82 23.08 4.94
N LEU A 12 9.94 22.13 4.64
CA LEU A 12 10.27 20.71 4.62
C LEU A 12 11.36 20.40 3.57
N GLU A 13 11.22 20.93 2.35
CA GLU A 13 12.22 20.80 1.29
C GLU A 13 13.57 21.43 1.68
N LEU A 14 13.57 22.63 2.27
CA LEU A 14 14.79 23.31 2.72
C LEU A 14 15.54 22.53 3.80
N ASN A 15 14.82 21.77 4.64
CA ASN A 15 15.42 20.93 5.67
C ASN A 15 15.65 19.49 5.20
N GLN A 16 15.52 19.21 3.89
CA GLN A 16 15.74 17.89 3.29
C GLN A 16 14.80 16.80 3.81
N PHE A 17 13.58 17.16 4.19
CA PHE A 17 12.56 16.19 4.57
C PHE A 17 11.95 15.54 3.33
N HIS A 18 11.71 14.24 3.41
CA HIS A 18 11.11 13.43 2.37
C HIS A 18 9.73 12.91 2.80
N PRO A 19 8.74 12.91 1.90
CA PRO A 19 7.43 12.36 2.21
C PRO A 19 7.51 10.83 2.18
N TYR A 20 7.15 10.21 3.29
CA TYR A 20 7.01 8.77 3.42
C TYR A 20 5.55 8.38 3.56
N LYS A 21 5.13 7.38 2.78
CA LYS A 21 3.83 6.72 2.93
C LYS A 21 4.01 5.52 3.84
N VAL A 22 3.26 5.44 4.94
CA VAL A 22 3.35 4.29 5.84
C VAL A 22 2.75 3.07 5.15
N HIS A 23 3.54 2.00 5.06
CA HIS A 23 3.11 0.73 4.48
C HIS A 23 2.75 -0.26 5.59
N LEU A 24 1.45 -0.33 5.84
CA LEU A 24 0.76 -1.34 6.65
C LEU A 24 0.81 -2.73 6.02
N VAL A 25 1.82 -3.55 6.30
CA VAL A 25 1.81 -4.95 5.87
C VAL A 25 1.16 -5.84 6.94
N GLN A 26 0.44 -6.87 6.50
CA GLN A 26 0.00 -7.93 7.40
C GLN A 26 1.21 -8.75 7.83
N GLU A 27 1.31 -9.06 9.13
CA GLU A 27 2.31 -9.98 9.64
C GLU A 27 2.04 -11.38 9.09
N LEU A 28 3.08 -12.03 8.57
CA LEU A 28 2.98 -13.39 8.04
C LEU A 28 3.31 -14.38 9.16
N SER A 29 2.44 -15.38 9.32
CA SER A 29 2.75 -16.55 10.11
C SER A 29 3.73 -17.46 9.38
N TYR A 30 4.35 -18.40 10.10
CA TYR A 30 5.29 -19.36 9.52
C TYR A 30 4.66 -20.17 8.37
N ASP A 31 3.40 -20.57 8.52
CA ASP A 31 2.68 -21.34 7.49
C ASP A 31 2.34 -20.52 6.24
N ASP A 32 2.27 -19.18 6.34
CA ASP A 32 1.86 -18.34 5.22
C ASP A 32 2.89 -18.34 4.09
N PHE A 33 4.16 -18.56 4.41
CA PHE A 33 5.23 -18.60 3.42
C PHE A 33 5.02 -19.75 2.44
N ASP A 34 4.86 -20.97 2.96
CA ASP A 34 4.67 -22.17 2.12
C ASP A 34 3.36 -22.08 1.32
N ARG A 35 2.26 -21.65 1.94
CA ARG A 35 0.96 -21.50 1.26
C ARG A 35 1.01 -20.46 0.13
N ARG A 36 1.77 -19.37 0.30
CA ARG A 36 1.94 -18.34 -0.74
C ARG A 36 2.75 -18.85 -1.92
N ILE A 37 3.78 -19.66 -1.68
CA ILE A 37 4.56 -20.30 -2.74
C ILE A 37 3.69 -21.28 -3.51
N GLU A 38 3.00 -22.18 -2.81
CA GLU A 38 2.09 -23.17 -3.43
C GLU A 38 1.02 -22.48 -4.28
N PHE A 39 0.38 -21.43 -3.77
CA PHE A 39 -0.57 -20.64 -4.54
C PHE A 39 0.06 -20.03 -5.80
N SER A 40 1.28 -19.50 -5.68
CA SER A 40 1.96 -18.85 -6.81
C SER A 40 2.32 -19.86 -7.90
N GLU A 41 2.87 -21.02 -7.52
CA GLU A 41 3.19 -22.12 -8.44
C GLU A 41 1.94 -22.60 -9.17
N LEU A 42 0.86 -22.83 -8.42
CA LEU A 42 -0.42 -23.28 -8.97
C LEU A 42 -1.05 -22.24 -9.92
N MET A 43 -0.95 -20.95 -9.60
CA MET A 43 -1.45 -19.89 -10.48
C MET A 43 -0.61 -19.77 -11.75
N MET A 44 0.72 -19.91 -11.66
CA MET A 44 1.58 -19.90 -12.84
C MET A 44 1.24 -21.04 -13.80
N GLU A 45 1.09 -22.26 -13.29
CA GLU A 45 0.71 -23.43 -14.11
C GLU A 45 -0.61 -23.18 -14.85
N ARG A 46 -1.64 -22.67 -14.16
CA ARG A 46 -2.94 -22.38 -14.78
C ARG A 46 -2.90 -21.27 -15.84
N ILE A 47 -2.03 -20.29 -15.66
CA ILE A 47 -1.81 -19.21 -16.64
C ILE A 47 -1.10 -19.76 -17.88
N ASP A 48 -0.15 -20.68 -17.69
CA ASP A 48 0.59 -21.32 -18.79
C ASP A 48 -0.29 -22.30 -19.58
N GLU A 49 -1.21 -23.01 -18.91
CA GLU A 49 -2.15 -23.96 -19.53
C GLU A 49 -3.26 -23.28 -20.34
N ASP A 50 -3.83 -22.18 -19.83
CA ASP A 50 -4.87 -21.42 -20.51
C ASP A 50 -4.52 -19.91 -20.57
N PRO A 51 -4.13 -19.39 -21.74
CA PRO A 51 -3.86 -17.96 -21.93
C PRO A 51 -5.02 -17.04 -21.57
N ASN A 52 -6.27 -17.54 -21.53
CA ASN A 52 -7.44 -16.78 -21.14
C ASN A 52 -7.79 -16.91 -19.64
N TYR A 53 -7.05 -17.71 -18.87
CA TYR A 53 -7.37 -18.00 -17.47
C TYR A 53 -7.59 -16.73 -16.65
N LEU A 54 -6.68 -15.76 -16.76
CA LEU A 54 -6.78 -14.48 -16.06
C LEU A 54 -8.00 -13.64 -16.48
N SER A 55 -8.44 -13.75 -17.74
CA SER A 55 -9.61 -13.00 -18.23
C SER A 55 -10.92 -13.48 -17.61
N ASN A 56 -10.93 -14.69 -17.06
CA ASN A 56 -12.08 -15.28 -16.39
C ASN A 56 -12.12 -15.00 -14.88
N ILE A 57 -11.11 -14.33 -14.33
CA ILE A 57 -11.03 -14.02 -12.90
C ILE A 57 -11.57 -12.62 -12.64
N VAL A 58 -12.55 -12.53 -11.73
CA VAL A 58 -13.05 -11.25 -11.20
C VAL A 58 -12.69 -11.18 -9.73
N PHE A 59 -11.80 -10.24 -9.39
CA PHE A 59 -11.46 -9.95 -8.00
C PHE A 59 -12.49 -8.99 -7.40
N SER A 60 -12.88 -9.25 -6.16
CA SER A 60 -13.74 -8.37 -5.37
C SER A 60 -13.15 -8.22 -3.97
N GLU A 61 -13.20 -7.00 -3.45
CA GLU A 61 -12.80 -6.68 -2.07
C GLU A 61 -13.85 -5.75 -1.46
N GLU A 62 -13.98 -5.79 -0.13
CA GLU A 62 -14.81 -4.85 0.62
C GLU A 62 -13.92 -3.74 1.22
N ALA A 63 -14.35 -2.49 1.05
CA ALA A 63 -13.69 -1.35 1.67
C ALA A 63 -14.67 -0.62 2.61
N THR A 64 -14.22 -0.35 3.84
CA THR A 64 -14.99 0.44 4.82
C THR A 64 -14.64 1.92 4.71
N PHE A 65 -15.64 2.77 4.50
CA PHE A 65 -15.51 4.22 4.53
C PHE A 65 -16.24 4.78 5.75
N GLN A 66 -15.58 5.63 6.52
CA GLN A 66 -16.16 6.27 7.70
C GLN A 66 -16.33 7.77 7.43
N LEU A 67 -17.45 8.35 7.87
CA LEU A 67 -17.81 9.77 7.66
C LEU A 67 -17.33 10.68 8.80
N ASN A 68 -16.85 10.12 9.91
CA ASN A 68 -16.12 10.88 10.92
C ASN A 68 -14.71 11.17 10.36
N ASP A 69 -14.08 12.28 10.74
CA ASP A 69 -12.77 12.76 10.23
C ASP A 69 -11.57 11.82 10.51
N TYR A 70 -11.80 10.51 10.69
CA TYR A 70 -10.77 9.50 10.69
C TYR A 70 -10.04 9.51 9.35
N VAL A 71 -8.77 9.90 9.43
CA VAL A 71 -7.86 9.91 8.28
C VAL A 71 -7.78 8.49 7.72
N ASN A 72 -8.18 8.33 6.46
CA ASN A 72 -7.91 7.09 5.73
C ASN A 72 -6.40 6.86 5.76
N ARG A 73 -5.98 5.79 6.44
CA ARG A 73 -4.57 5.44 6.65
C ARG A 73 -3.80 5.27 5.33
N HIS A 74 -4.47 4.90 4.24
CA HIS A 74 -3.88 4.85 2.91
C HIS A 74 -3.46 6.22 2.36
N ASN A 75 -4.01 7.32 2.92
CA ASN A 75 -3.63 8.70 2.59
C ASN A 75 -2.66 9.32 3.61
N CYS A 76 -2.24 8.55 4.62
CA CYS A 76 -1.33 9.05 5.64
C CYS A 76 0.10 9.14 5.10
N LYS A 77 0.66 10.36 5.10
CA LYS A 77 2.04 10.64 4.71
C LYS A 77 2.74 11.39 5.84
N PHE A 78 3.91 10.91 6.22
CA PHE A 78 4.80 11.57 7.18
C PHE A 78 5.95 12.21 6.43
N TRP A 79 6.59 13.21 7.02
CA TRP A 79 7.82 13.80 6.49
C TRP A 79 8.95 13.48 7.46
N SER A 80 10.05 12.94 6.93
CA SER A 80 11.24 12.59 7.71
C SER A 80 12.50 13.11 7.02
N ASP A 81 13.46 13.60 7.80
CA ASP A 81 14.81 13.97 7.34
C ASP A 81 15.70 12.74 7.05
N THR A 82 15.25 11.57 7.50
CA THR A 82 15.87 10.28 7.23
C THR A 82 14.97 9.44 6.32
N ASN A 83 15.57 8.75 5.35
CA ASN A 83 14.82 7.77 4.57
C ASN A 83 14.44 6.60 5.49
N PRO A 84 13.15 6.33 5.69
CA PRO A 84 12.71 5.19 6.49
C PRO A 84 13.01 3.85 5.84
#